data_AF-A0A2P8GH28-F1
#
_entry.id   AF-A0A2P8GH28-F1
#
_cell.length_a   1.000
_cell.length_b   1.000
_cell.length_c   1.000
_cell.angle_alpha   90.00
_cell.angle_beta   90.00
_cell.angle_gamma   90.00
#
_symmetry.space_group_name_H-M   'P 1'
#
loop_
_entity.id
_entity.type
_entity.pdbx_description
1 polymer ?
#
loop_
_entity_poly.entity_id
_entity_poly.type
_entity_poly.pdbx_seq_one_letter_code
_entity_poly.pdbx_strand_id
1 'polypeptide(L)'
;MHSLNQMEFLINEEIPKQLSKSPVLTPRFISQIMSGRGPKLVEMDREFLSSLKNSTNEEATRIAVKACQYSVIPLLDKLMQWLPESEVERIHNLDPDDEGYYLFKHLHELLYCLHYNMERNFYRYMDHEYKIPDYNRYLFKGIIMDALVSIKSSPRFRSLDSRLQHIVVGPLEKVVSASGDEYLTYHSRDYIGRLASQLLGFVKKDDDDVWQLYNRLQYIDFNSSDYIRYLTARFREECTAIKDHRKRYIWLLERRKRIAHQLIQDEASFQAGRRPVKALLDEWLKWEIYYAKRMMDLEMTGK
;
A
#
# COMPACT_ATOMS: atom_id res chain seq x y z
N MET A 1 12.26 -3.85 -27.06
CA MET A 1 11.71 -4.88 -26.16
C MET A 1 11.69 -6.22 -26.90
N HIS A 2 12.81 -6.66 -27.45
CA HIS A 2 12.90 -7.98 -28.06
C HIS A 2 13.05 -9.07 -26.98
N SER A 3 13.93 -8.86 -26.00
CA SER A 3 14.15 -9.80 -24.89
C SER A 3 12.93 -9.98 -23.98
N LEU A 4 12.19 -8.88 -23.69
CA LEU A 4 10.95 -8.99 -22.90
C LEU A 4 9.84 -9.71 -23.69
N ASN A 5 9.71 -9.45 -25.00
CA ASN A 5 8.76 -10.17 -25.85
C ASN A 5 9.11 -11.65 -25.99
N GLN A 6 10.41 -12.00 -26.01
CA GLN A 6 10.84 -13.40 -25.96
C GLN A 6 10.44 -14.06 -24.64
N MET A 7 10.59 -13.36 -23.51
CA MET A 7 10.16 -13.85 -22.20
C MET A 7 8.65 -14.03 -22.13
N GLU A 8 7.91 -13.05 -22.66
CA GLU A 8 6.46 -13.11 -22.78
C GLU A 8 6.03 -14.30 -23.63
N PHE A 9 6.65 -14.53 -24.80
CA PHE A 9 6.35 -15.68 -25.64
C PHE A 9 6.69 -17.00 -24.95
N LEU A 10 7.85 -17.09 -24.30
CA LEU A 10 8.26 -18.28 -23.55
C LEU A 10 7.23 -18.65 -22.47
N ILE A 11 6.83 -17.66 -21.66
CA ILE A 11 5.89 -17.85 -20.54
C ILE A 11 4.45 -18.05 -21.06
N ASN A 12 4.00 -17.28 -22.06
CA ASN A 12 2.61 -17.35 -22.49
C ASN A 12 2.32 -18.48 -23.48
N GLU A 13 3.32 -18.92 -24.25
CA GLU A 13 3.13 -19.86 -25.35
C GLU A 13 3.93 -21.14 -25.18
N GLU A 14 5.26 -21.07 -25.04
CA GLU A 14 6.11 -22.27 -25.09
C GLU A 14 5.95 -23.15 -23.85
N ILE A 15 6.02 -22.57 -22.64
CA ILE A 15 5.86 -23.32 -21.39
C ILE A 15 4.48 -23.99 -21.32
N PRO A 16 3.35 -23.29 -21.54
CA PRO A 16 2.04 -23.93 -21.58
C PRO A 16 1.92 -25.05 -22.62
N LYS A 17 2.56 -24.91 -23.79
CA LYS A 17 2.60 -25.97 -24.82
C LYS A 17 3.39 -27.21 -24.40
N GLN A 18 4.39 -27.06 -23.52
CA GLN A 18 5.09 -28.20 -22.92
C GLN A 18 4.25 -28.82 -21.80
N LEU A 19 3.68 -27.98 -20.92
CA LEU A 19 2.87 -28.42 -19.79
C LEU A 19 1.57 -29.13 -20.21
N SER A 20 1.01 -28.80 -21.37
CA SER A 20 -0.16 -29.51 -21.92
C SER A 20 0.16 -30.92 -22.40
N LYS A 21 1.43 -31.23 -22.69
CA LYS A 21 1.88 -32.56 -23.11
C LYS A 21 2.35 -33.41 -21.94
N SER A 22 2.90 -32.78 -20.91
CA SER A 22 3.43 -33.43 -19.71
C SER A 22 3.28 -32.48 -18.53
N PRO A 23 2.83 -32.94 -17.35
CA PRO A 23 2.70 -32.07 -16.17
C PRO A 23 4.04 -31.53 -15.67
N VAL A 24 5.16 -32.12 -16.10
CA VAL A 24 6.51 -31.71 -15.76
C VAL A 24 7.29 -31.33 -17.02
N LEU A 25 8.08 -30.27 -16.94
CA LEU A 25 8.96 -29.83 -18.02
C LEU A 25 10.11 -30.82 -18.25
N THR A 26 10.41 -31.11 -19.51
CA THR A 26 11.52 -32.03 -19.82
C THR A 26 12.88 -31.40 -19.51
N PRO A 27 13.87 -32.16 -18.97
CA PRO A 27 15.22 -31.65 -18.71
C PRO A 27 15.88 -31.04 -19.96
N ARG A 28 15.59 -31.61 -21.14
CA ARG A 28 16.06 -31.08 -22.42
C ARG A 28 15.51 -29.69 -22.72
N PHE A 29 14.22 -29.46 -22.49
CA PHE A 29 13.61 -28.14 -22.67
C PHE A 29 14.19 -27.13 -21.68
N ILE A 30 14.30 -27.51 -20.40
CA ILE A 30 14.90 -26.66 -19.35
C ILE A 30 16.32 -26.26 -19.74
N SER A 31 17.19 -27.22 -20.10
CA SER A 31 18.57 -26.94 -20.50
C SER A 31 18.65 -26.04 -21.74
N GLN A 32 17.76 -26.20 -22.72
CA GLN A 32 17.73 -25.33 -23.91
C GLN A 32 17.44 -23.87 -23.56
N ILE A 33 16.52 -23.62 -22.62
CA ILE A 33 16.20 -22.28 -22.15
C ILE A 33 17.36 -21.75 -21.29
N MET A 34 17.78 -22.49 -20.28
CA MET A 34 18.81 -22.05 -19.33
C MET A 34 20.19 -21.81 -19.97
N SER A 35 20.58 -22.60 -20.97
CA SER A 35 21.95 -22.58 -21.51
C SER A 35 22.10 -21.88 -22.86
N GLY A 36 21.03 -21.40 -23.52
CA GLY A 36 21.18 -20.82 -24.86
C GLY A 36 20.06 -19.92 -25.38
N ARG A 37 18.78 -20.26 -25.16
CA ARG A 37 17.65 -19.50 -25.72
C ARG A 37 16.91 -18.60 -24.72
N GLY A 38 17.28 -18.69 -23.44
CA GLY A 38 16.62 -17.95 -22.37
C GLY A 38 16.92 -16.46 -22.43
N PRO A 39 15.97 -15.60 -22.01
CA PRO A 39 16.22 -14.17 -21.88
C PRO A 39 17.31 -13.91 -20.85
N LYS A 40 18.20 -12.94 -21.11
CA LYS A 40 19.23 -12.52 -20.15
C LYS A 40 18.84 -11.19 -19.50
N LEU A 41 19.00 -11.09 -18.18
CA LEU A 41 18.71 -9.85 -17.44
C LEU A 41 19.41 -8.63 -18.05
N VAL A 42 20.71 -8.75 -18.36
CA VAL A 42 21.50 -7.67 -18.96
C VAL A 42 20.90 -7.16 -20.27
N GLU A 43 20.33 -8.05 -21.08
CA GLU A 43 19.70 -7.66 -22.35
C GLU A 43 18.38 -6.95 -22.11
N MET A 44 17.56 -7.45 -21.18
CA MET A 44 16.30 -6.82 -20.79
C MET A 44 16.52 -5.42 -20.19
N ASP A 45 17.46 -5.28 -19.25
CA ASP A 45 17.83 -3.98 -18.66
C ASP A 45 18.33 -3.02 -19.74
N ARG A 46 19.22 -3.47 -20.63
CA ARG A 46 19.74 -2.65 -21.71
C ARG A 46 18.63 -2.17 -22.65
N GLU A 47 17.70 -3.04 -23.02
CA GLU A 47 16.58 -2.68 -23.87
C GLU A 47 15.61 -1.71 -23.18
N PHE A 48 15.30 -1.95 -21.91
CA PHE A 48 14.47 -1.05 -21.11
C PHE A 48 15.12 0.32 -21.02
N LEU A 49 16.39 0.40 -20.61
CA LEU A 49 17.13 1.66 -20.53
C LEU A 49 17.26 2.34 -21.90
N SER A 50 17.41 1.58 -22.99
CA SER A 50 17.42 2.13 -24.35
C SER A 50 16.07 2.73 -24.73
N SER A 51 14.95 2.11 -24.32
CA SER A 51 13.61 2.67 -24.53
C SER A 51 13.43 4.00 -23.80
N LEU A 52 14.03 4.14 -22.62
CA LEU A 52 14.03 5.38 -21.85
C LEU A 52 14.94 6.45 -22.45
N LYS A 53 16.13 6.10 -22.95
CA LYS A 53 17.03 7.07 -23.62
C LYS A 53 16.43 7.71 -24.87
N ASN A 54 15.55 6.99 -25.56
CA ASN A 54 14.83 7.49 -26.72
C ASN A 54 13.61 8.36 -26.34
N SER A 55 13.28 8.46 -25.05
CA SER A 55 12.19 9.29 -24.55
C SER A 55 12.63 10.75 -24.54
N THR A 56 11.98 11.58 -25.35
CA THR A 56 12.34 13.00 -25.53
C THR A 56 11.75 13.92 -24.46
N ASN A 57 10.82 13.41 -23.62
CA ASN A 57 10.20 14.15 -22.53
C ASN A 57 9.75 13.23 -21.38
N GLU A 58 9.37 13.84 -20.26
CA GLU A 58 8.95 13.16 -19.03
C GLU A 58 7.73 12.23 -19.24
N GLU A 59 6.81 12.63 -20.12
CA GLU A 59 5.62 11.84 -20.44
C GLU A 59 5.97 10.55 -21.18
N ALA A 60 6.92 10.60 -22.11
CA ALA A 60 7.41 9.41 -22.80
C ALA A 60 8.10 8.43 -21.83
N THR A 61 8.88 8.95 -20.87
CA THR A 61 9.44 8.12 -19.77
C THR A 61 8.33 7.46 -18.95
N ARG A 62 7.29 8.22 -18.57
CA ARG A 62 6.13 7.70 -17.84
C ARG A 62 5.43 6.57 -18.60
N ILE A 63 5.15 6.78 -19.89
CA ILE A 63 4.50 5.76 -20.74
C ILE A 63 5.37 4.50 -20.84
N ALA A 64 6.69 4.64 -21.06
CA ALA A 64 7.58 3.49 -21.19
C ALA A 64 7.71 2.69 -19.89
N VAL A 65 7.82 3.36 -18.73
CA VAL A 65 7.86 2.70 -17.41
C VAL A 65 6.55 1.96 -17.15
N LYS A 66 5.39 2.59 -17.38
CA LYS A 66 4.08 1.94 -17.19
C LYS A 66 3.88 0.76 -18.14
N ALA A 67 4.27 0.88 -19.40
CA ALA A 67 4.20 -0.23 -20.35
C ALA A 67 5.03 -1.43 -19.87
N CYS A 68 6.27 -1.19 -19.40
CA CYS A 68 7.11 -2.24 -18.83
C CYS A 68 6.48 -2.85 -17.56
N GLN A 69 5.95 -2.02 -16.65
CA GLN A 69 5.23 -2.47 -15.47
C GLN A 69 4.06 -3.40 -15.82
N TYR A 70 3.22 -3.01 -16.78
CA TYR A 70 2.05 -3.80 -17.20
C TYR A 70 2.44 -5.09 -17.94
N SER A 71 3.62 -5.15 -18.56
CA SER A 71 4.14 -6.38 -19.16
C SER A 71 4.77 -7.32 -18.13
N VAL A 72 5.55 -6.80 -17.19
CA VAL A 72 6.35 -7.62 -16.25
C VAL A 72 5.50 -8.25 -15.16
N ILE A 73 4.57 -7.49 -14.56
CA ILE A 73 3.81 -7.96 -13.38
C ILE A 73 2.93 -9.18 -13.68
N PRO A 74 2.16 -9.24 -14.79
CA PRO A 74 1.38 -10.44 -15.11
C PRO A 74 2.26 -11.68 -15.35
N LEU A 75 3.47 -11.50 -15.88
CA LEU A 75 4.42 -12.60 -16.10
C LEU A 75 4.97 -13.13 -14.78
N LEU A 76 5.29 -12.25 -13.82
CA LEU A 76 5.68 -12.63 -12.46
C LEU A 76 4.59 -13.46 -11.78
N ASP A 77 3.35 -12.96 -11.80
CA ASP A 77 2.22 -13.62 -11.16
C ASP A 77 1.94 -14.99 -11.81
N LYS A 78 2.04 -15.09 -13.14
CA LYS A 78 1.84 -16.33 -13.88
C LYS A 78 2.90 -17.39 -13.54
N LEU A 79 4.16 -16.99 -13.37
CA LEU A 79 5.22 -17.92 -12.96
C LEU A 79 4.98 -18.48 -11.57
N MET A 80 4.40 -17.70 -10.66
CA MET A 80 4.04 -18.20 -9.33
C MET A 80 2.90 -19.24 -9.37
N GLN A 81 1.97 -19.14 -10.32
CA GLN A 81 0.86 -20.08 -10.44
C GLN A 81 1.28 -21.51 -10.78
N TRP A 82 2.50 -21.71 -11.30
CA TRP A 82 3.06 -23.03 -11.59
C TRP A 82 3.94 -23.58 -10.47
N LEU A 83 4.12 -22.82 -9.39
CA LEU A 83 4.85 -23.25 -8.20
C LEU A 83 3.84 -23.65 -7.11
N PRO A 84 4.04 -24.79 -6.44
CA PRO A 84 3.30 -25.07 -5.20
C PRO A 84 3.71 -24.08 -4.11
N GLU A 85 2.84 -23.87 -3.11
CA GLU A 85 3.04 -22.85 -2.06
C GLU A 85 4.39 -22.99 -1.34
N SER A 86 4.83 -24.23 -1.06
CA SER A 86 6.14 -24.51 -0.44
C SER A 86 7.34 -24.02 -1.26
N GLU A 87 7.22 -23.99 -2.59
CA GLU A 87 8.26 -23.52 -3.49
C GLU A 87 8.23 -22.00 -3.67
N VAL A 88 7.07 -21.36 -3.50
CA VAL A 88 6.96 -19.89 -3.48
C VAL A 88 7.70 -19.30 -2.28
N GLU A 89 7.65 -19.93 -1.12
CA GLU A 89 8.42 -19.52 0.05
C GLU A 89 9.95 -19.58 -0.21
N ARG A 90 10.35 -20.51 -1.07
CA ARG A 90 11.74 -20.81 -1.43
C ARG A 90 12.09 -20.33 -2.84
N ILE A 91 11.39 -19.33 -3.37
CA ILE A 91 11.56 -18.90 -4.76
C ILE A 91 12.98 -18.40 -5.07
N HIS A 92 13.71 -17.95 -4.06
CA HIS A 92 15.12 -17.52 -4.15
C HIS A 92 16.13 -18.67 -3.98
N ASN A 93 15.66 -19.86 -3.59
CA ASN A 93 16.51 -21.05 -3.50
C ASN A 93 16.50 -21.74 -4.86
N LEU A 94 17.54 -21.47 -5.63
CA LEU A 94 17.79 -22.06 -6.94
C LEU A 94 18.53 -23.39 -6.77
N ASP A 95 17.78 -24.48 -6.63
CA ASP A 95 18.34 -25.83 -6.68
C ASP A 95 18.20 -26.39 -8.11
N PRO A 96 19.31 -26.68 -8.82
CA PRO A 96 19.26 -27.29 -10.14
C PRO A 96 18.60 -28.67 -10.17
N ASP A 97 18.52 -29.35 -9.02
CA ASP A 97 17.92 -30.68 -8.88
C ASP A 97 16.41 -30.61 -8.58
N ASP A 98 15.83 -29.41 -8.39
CA ASP A 98 14.38 -29.23 -8.21
C ASP A 98 13.63 -29.64 -9.49
N GLU A 99 12.66 -30.56 -9.34
CA GLU A 99 11.83 -31.29 -10.34
C GLU A 99 11.18 -30.45 -11.47
N GLY A 100 11.95 -29.64 -12.21
CA GLY A 100 11.48 -28.70 -13.21
C GLY A 100 11.06 -27.33 -12.68
N TYR A 101 10.97 -27.12 -11.36
CA TYR A 101 10.64 -25.82 -10.75
C TYR A 101 11.77 -24.79 -10.87
N TYR A 102 13.01 -25.27 -10.98
CA TYR A 102 14.20 -24.43 -11.17
C TYR A 102 14.03 -23.40 -12.30
N LEU A 103 13.43 -23.80 -13.43
CA LEU A 103 13.20 -22.89 -14.55
C LEU A 103 12.25 -21.75 -14.16
N PHE A 104 11.15 -22.04 -13.47
CA PHE A 104 10.18 -21.03 -13.08
C PHE A 104 10.78 -20.04 -12.08
N LYS A 105 11.51 -20.55 -11.08
CA LYS A 105 12.24 -19.71 -10.12
C LYS A 105 13.26 -18.80 -10.81
N HIS A 106 14.03 -19.34 -11.76
CA HIS A 106 14.99 -18.57 -12.52
C HIS A 106 14.34 -17.47 -13.37
N LEU A 107 13.30 -17.79 -14.13
CA LEU A 107 12.57 -16.80 -14.94
C LEU A 107 11.92 -15.73 -14.06
N HIS A 108 11.40 -16.13 -12.89
CA HIS A 108 10.83 -15.21 -11.92
C HIS A 108 11.90 -14.25 -11.40
N GLU A 109 13.06 -14.75 -11.01
CA GLU A 109 14.18 -13.92 -10.55
C GLU A 109 14.60 -12.88 -11.59
N LEU A 110 14.71 -13.26 -12.86
CA LEU A 110 15.06 -12.34 -13.94
C LEU A 110 14.04 -11.20 -14.09
N LEU A 111 12.74 -11.51 -14.11
CA LEU A 111 11.67 -10.51 -14.15
C LEU A 111 11.62 -9.67 -12.88
N TYR A 112 11.86 -10.29 -11.73
CA TYR A 112 11.83 -9.63 -10.43
C TYR A 112 12.98 -8.63 -10.30
N CYS A 113 14.17 -8.95 -10.81
CA CYS A 113 15.29 -8.01 -10.86
C CYS A 113 14.97 -6.78 -11.71
N LEU A 114 14.35 -6.97 -12.88
CA LEU A 114 13.92 -5.87 -13.75
C LEU A 114 12.83 -5.02 -13.05
N HIS A 115 11.84 -5.68 -12.46
CA HIS A 115 10.78 -5.03 -11.67
C HIS A 115 11.36 -4.20 -10.51
N TYR A 116 12.26 -4.79 -9.73
CA TYR A 116 12.93 -4.14 -8.62
C TYR A 116 13.76 -2.93 -9.08
N ASN A 117 14.45 -3.04 -10.22
CA ASN A 117 15.17 -1.94 -10.85
C ASN A 117 14.21 -0.78 -11.22
N MET A 118 13.04 -1.10 -11.79
CA MET A 118 12.00 -0.11 -12.07
C MET A 118 11.51 0.58 -10.80
N GLU A 119 11.19 -0.21 -9.77
CA GLU A 119 10.69 0.34 -8.50
C GLU A 119 11.72 1.25 -7.83
N ARG A 120 12.99 0.87 -7.84
CA ARG A 120 14.06 1.65 -7.19
C ARG A 120 14.39 2.95 -7.91
N ASN A 121 14.44 2.92 -9.24
CA ASN A 121 14.98 4.05 -10.03
C ASN A 121 13.90 4.90 -10.72
N PHE A 122 12.70 4.34 -10.91
CA PHE A 122 11.63 4.96 -11.71
C PHE A 122 10.29 5.00 -10.99
N TYR A 123 10.27 4.89 -9.64
CA TYR A 123 9.04 4.83 -8.83
C TYR A 123 8.01 5.90 -9.17
N ARG A 124 8.46 7.15 -9.35
CA ARG A 124 7.60 8.31 -9.66
C ARG A 124 6.86 8.20 -11.01
N TYR A 125 7.34 7.33 -11.89
CA TYR A 125 6.78 7.11 -13.23
C TYR A 125 5.89 5.88 -13.31
N MET A 126 5.91 5.02 -12.27
CA MET A 126 5.06 3.84 -12.20
C MET A 126 3.60 4.22 -12.01
N ASP A 127 2.72 3.32 -12.39
CA ASP A 127 1.31 3.41 -12.09
C ASP A 127 1.03 2.91 -10.68
N HIS A 128 0.75 3.83 -9.75
CA HIS A 128 0.56 3.48 -8.34
C HIS A 128 -0.78 2.79 -8.04
N GLU A 129 -1.75 2.94 -8.95
CA GLU A 129 -3.05 2.28 -8.88
C GLU A 129 -3.03 0.86 -9.46
N TYR A 130 -1.93 0.47 -10.09
CA TYR A 130 -1.76 -0.90 -10.57
C TYR A 130 -1.38 -1.84 -9.42
N LYS A 131 -1.70 -3.13 -9.56
CA LYS A 131 -1.36 -4.13 -8.56
C LYS A 131 0.16 -4.31 -8.41
N ILE A 132 0.61 -4.63 -7.21
CA ILE A 132 1.96 -5.15 -6.98
C ILE A 132 2.02 -6.63 -7.39
N PRO A 133 3.21 -7.19 -7.69
CA PRO A 133 3.34 -8.62 -7.93
C PRO A 133 2.88 -9.45 -6.74
N ASP A 134 2.31 -10.62 -7.00
CA ASP A 134 1.79 -11.53 -5.97
C ASP A 134 2.88 -11.96 -4.98
N TYR A 135 4.12 -12.12 -5.46
CA TYR A 135 5.27 -12.39 -4.59
C TYR A 135 5.52 -11.25 -3.60
N ASN A 136 5.50 -10.00 -4.05
CA ASN A 136 5.66 -8.83 -3.19
C ASN A 136 4.51 -8.72 -2.19
N ARG A 137 3.29 -9.07 -2.60
CA ARG A 137 2.12 -9.15 -1.71
C ARG A 137 2.34 -10.20 -0.61
N TYR A 138 2.84 -11.38 -0.97
CA TYR A 138 3.19 -12.44 -0.02
C TYR A 138 4.22 -11.96 1.02
N LEU A 139 5.33 -11.37 0.57
CA LEU A 139 6.36 -10.83 1.48
C LEU A 139 5.80 -9.71 2.38
N PHE A 140 5.02 -8.79 1.79
CA PHE A 140 4.44 -7.67 2.53
C PHE A 140 3.45 -8.15 3.60
N LYS A 141 2.67 -9.20 3.32
CA LYS A 141 1.76 -9.81 4.29
C LYS A 141 2.50 -10.27 5.55
N GLY A 142 3.66 -10.90 5.41
CA GLY A 142 4.50 -11.30 6.56
C GLY A 142 4.90 -10.11 7.43
N ILE A 143 5.42 -9.05 6.81
CA ILE A 143 5.81 -7.80 7.50
C ILE A 143 4.64 -7.18 8.25
N ILE A 144 3.46 -7.12 7.62
CA ILE A 144 2.25 -6.56 8.23
C ILE A 144 1.72 -7.44 9.37
N MET A 145 1.82 -8.76 9.25
CA MET A 145 1.44 -9.69 10.30
C MET A 145 2.29 -9.49 11.56
N ASP A 146 3.60 -9.38 11.42
CA ASP A 146 4.51 -9.10 12.54
C ASP A 146 4.22 -7.76 13.21
N ALA A 147 3.95 -6.73 12.40
CA ALA A 147 3.53 -5.42 12.89
C ALA A 147 2.21 -5.50 13.66
N LEU A 148 1.22 -6.22 13.15
CA LEU A 148 -0.08 -6.42 13.80
C LEU A 148 0.05 -7.13 15.15
N VAL A 149 0.85 -8.20 15.23
CA VAL A 149 1.11 -8.92 16.49
C VAL A 149 1.73 -7.97 17.51
N SER A 150 2.72 -7.18 17.09
CA SER A 150 3.39 -6.20 17.95
C SER A 150 2.43 -5.10 18.43
N ILE A 151 1.58 -4.57 17.54
CA ILE A 151 0.60 -3.53 17.87
C ILE A 151 -0.46 -4.07 18.84
N LYS A 152 -1.09 -5.22 18.52
CA LYS A 152 -2.18 -5.80 19.31
C LYS A 152 -1.74 -6.38 20.66
N SER A 153 -0.47 -6.76 20.80
CA SER A 153 0.08 -7.21 22.09
C SER A 153 0.42 -6.06 23.03
N SER A 154 0.56 -4.83 22.52
CA SER A 154 0.88 -3.66 23.33
C SER A 154 -0.23 -3.32 24.34
N PRO A 155 0.09 -3.20 25.65
CA PRO A 155 -0.86 -2.70 26.65
C PRO A 155 -1.42 -1.31 26.30
N ARG A 156 -0.58 -0.45 25.69
CA ARG A 156 -0.99 0.88 25.25
C ARG A 156 -2.12 0.80 24.23
N PHE A 157 -1.93 0.00 23.19
CA PHE A 157 -2.96 -0.18 22.16
C PHE A 157 -4.25 -0.77 22.75
N ARG A 158 -4.13 -1.76 23.64
CA ARG A 158 -5.28 -2.40 24.31
C ARG A 158 -6.06 -1.45 25.21
N SER A 159 -5.42 -0.41 25.75
CA SER A 159 -6.05 0.62 26.58
C SER A 159 -6.92 1.61 25.78
N LEU A 160 -6.79 1.64 24.46
CA LEU A 160 -7.60 2.49 23.60
C LEU A 160 -9.07 2.05 23.60
N ASP A 161 -9.96 2.95 23.20
CA ASP A 161 -11.34 2.60 22.87
C ASP A 161 -11.38 1.45 21.84
N SER A 162 -12.19 0.42 22.11
CA SER A 162 -12.22 -0.80 21.29
C SER A 162 -12.66 -0.54 19.85
N ARG A 163 -13.56 0.42 19.65
CA ARG A 163 -13.99 0.83 18.31
C ARG A 163 -12.85 1.53 17.58
N LEU A 164 -12.09 2.41 18.24
CA LEU A 164 -10.88 3.00 17.65
C LEU A 164 -9.85 1.93 17.29
N GLN A 165 -9.62 0.94 18.15
CA GLN A 165 -8.70 -0.17 17.86
C GLN A 165 -9.09 -0.85 16.54
N HIS A 166 -10.35 -1.29 16.41
CA HIS A 166 -10.84 -1.94 15.19
C HIS A 166 -10.70 -1.06 13.95
N ILE A 167 -11.01 0.24 14.06
CA ILE A 167 -10.90 1.18 12.93
C ILE A 167 -9.46 1.28 12.42
N VAL A 168 -8.47 1.37 13.31
CA VAL A 168 -7.09 1.65 12.90
C VAL A 168 -6.32 0.40 12.47
N VAL A 169 -6.65 -0.79 13.02
CA VAL A 169 -6.03 -2.05 12.57
C VAL A 169 -6.76 -2.71 11.40
N GLY A 170 -8.03 -2.38 11.15
CA GLY A 170 -8.82 -2.97 10.07
C GLY A 170 -8.14 -3.00 8.70
N PRO A 171 -7.48 -1.92 8.24
CA PRO A 171 -6.73 -1.94 6.98
C PRO A 171 -5.56 -2.94 6.97
N LEU A 172 -4.85 -3.09 8.09
CA LEU A 172 -3.76 -4.07 8.24
C LEU A 172 -4.31 -5.50 8.27
N GLU A 173 -5.40 -5.71 9.00
CA GLU A 173 -6.10 -7.01 9.07
C GLU A 173 -6.61 -7.44 7.71
N LYS A 174 -7.10 -6.50 6.90
CA LYS A 174 -7.53 -6.77 5.53
C LYS A 174 -6.38 -7.30 4.68
N VAL A 175 -5.18 -6.74 4.76
CA VAL A 175 -4.01 -7.23 4.01
C VAL A 175 -3.63 -8.66 4.42
N VAL A 176 -3.74 -9.00 5.71
CA VAL A 176 -3.42 -10.35 6.19
C VAL A 176 -4.51 -11.36 5.87
N SER A 177 -5.76 -10.92 5.88
CA SER A 177 -6.94 -11.77 5.70
C SER A 177 -7.40 -11.88 4.25
N ALA A 178 -6.88 -11.04 3.35
CA ALA A 178 -7.29 -11.01 1.95
C ALA A 178 -7.15 -12.40 1.32
N SER A 179 -8.28 -12.92 0.82
CA SER A 179 -8.31 -14.05 -0.10
C SER A 179 -7.63 -13.66 -1.41
N GLY A 180 -7.10 -14.65 -2.14
CA GLY A 180 -6.22 -14.45 -3.31
C GLY A 180 -6.68 -13.44 -4.36
N ASP A 181 -7.99 -13.19 -4.47
CA ASP A 181 -8.60 -12.35 -5.50
C ASP A 181 -8.54 -10.82 -5.25
N GLU A 182 -8.35 -10.36 -4.01
CA GLU A 182 -8.15 -8.91 -3.77
C GLU A 182 -6.69 -8.51 -4.03
N TYR A 183 -6.47 -7.80 -5.14
CA TYR A 183 -5.15 -7.28 -5.47
C TYR A 183 -4.79 -6.05 -4.62
N LEU A 184 -3.52 -5.96 -4.23
CA LEU A 184 -2.97 -4.82 -3.49
C LEU A 184 -2.26 -3.88 -4.48
N THR A 185 -2.61 -2.60 -4.50
CA THR A 185 -1.94 -1.60 -5.35
C THR A 185 -0.67 -1.04 -4.69
N TYR A 186 0.23 -0.40 -5.44
CA TYR A 186 1.41 0.26 -4.87
C TYR A 186 1.02 1.37 -3.89
N HIS A 187 0.04 2.20 -4.27
CA HIS A 187 -0.50 3.25 -3.42
C HIS A 187 -0.99 2.65 -2.09
N SER A 188 -1.79 1.59 -2.16
CA SER A 188 -2.33 0.91 -0.99
C SER A 188 -1.21 0.29 -0.14
N ARG A 189 -0.25 -0.40 -0.75
CA ARG A 189 0.89 -1.00 -0.05
C ARG A 189 1.68 0.05 0.72
N ASP A 190 2.06 1.14 0.05
CA ASP A 190 2.84 2.22 0.65
C ASP A 190 2.09 2.87 1.81
N TYR A 191 0.80 3.13 1.61
CA TYR A 191 -0.05 3.67 2.66
C TYR A 191 -0.12 2.74 3.87
N ILE A 192 -0.38 1.45 3.65
CA ILE A 192 -0.47 0.46 4.72
C ILE A 192 0.86 0.33 5.46
N GLY A 193 1.99 0.37 4.76
CA GLY A 193 3.32 0.39 5.38
C GLY A 193 3.54 1.62 6.27
N ARG A 194 3.08 2.79 5.83
CA ARG A 194 3.10 4.02 6.64
C ARG A 194 2.19 3.91 7.86
N LEU A 195 0.98 3.40 7.70
CA LEU A 195 0.04 3.17 8.81
C LEU A 195 0.64 2.23 9.86
N ALA A 196 1.18 1.08 9.43
CA ALA A 196 1.87 0.15 10.32
C ALA A 196 3.01 0.84 11.09
N SER A 197 3.82 1.64 10.39
CA SER A 197 4.92 2.38 10.99
C SER A 197 4.46 3.42 12.01
N GLN A 198 3.37 4.15 11.73
CA GLN A 198 2.79 5.11 12.67
C GLN A 198 2.23 4.44 13.92
N LEU A 199 1.54 3.31 13.76
CA LEU A 199 0.99 2.53 14.87
C LEU A 199 2.09 1.89 15.71
N LEU A 200 3.12 1.33 15.08
CA LEU A 200 4.32 0.83 15.77
C LEU A 200 5.04 1.95 16.53
N GLY A 201 5.16 3.13 15.91
CA GLY A 201 5.75 4.30 16.54
C GLY A 201 4.93 4.86 17.70
N PHE A 202 3.61 4.62 17.73
CA PHE A 202 2.73 4.96 18.85
C PHE A 202 2.89 3.96 20.00
N VAL A 203 2.88 2.65 19.73
CA VAL A 203 2.94 1.63 20.79
C VAL A 203 4.31 1.49 21.44
N LYS A 204 5.38 1.96 20.79
CA LYS A 204 6.76 1.92 21.31
C LYS A 204 7.17 3.11 22.17
N LYS A 205 6.46 4.24 22.12
CA LYS A 205 6.80 5.43 22.91
C LYS A 205 5.96 5.46 24.18
N ASP A 206 6.62 5.52 25.34
CA ASP A 206 5.94 5.40 26.64
C ASP A 206 5.03 6.60 26.99
N ASP A 207 5.25 7.78 26.41
CA ASP A 207 4.53 9.02 26.76
C ASP A 207 3.42 9.44 25.77
N ASP A 208 3.21 8.74 24.66
CA ASP A 208 2.21 9.11 23.63
C ASP A 208 0.74 8.91 24.08
N ASP A 209 -0.03 9.94 24.36
CA ASP A 209 -1.46 9.79 24.65
C ASP A 209 -2.31 9.47 23.40
N VAL A 210 -3.63 9.28 23.58
CA VAL A 210 -4.56 9.05 22.45
C VAL A 210 -4.57 10.21 21.43
N TRP A 211 -4.26 11.43 21.85
CA TRP A 211 -4.14 12.57 20.94
C TRP A 211 -2.93 12.43 20.02
N GLN A 212 -1.84 11.84 20.49
CA GLN A 212 -0.70 11.52 19.63
C GLN A 212 -1.08 10.49 18.55
N LEU A 213 -1.92 9.51 18.87
CA LEU A 213 -2.46 8.61 17.85
C LEU A 213 -3.29 9.39 16.81
N TYR A 214 -4.21 10.27 17.24
CA TYR A 214 -4.99 11.08 16.32
C TYR A 214 -4.12 11.99 15.45
N ASN A 215 -3.06 12.57 16.00
CA ASN A 215 -2.10 13.40 15.25
C ASN A 215 -1.38 12.57 14.19
N ARG A 216 -0.93 11.36 14.54
CA ARG A 216 -0.25 10.45 13.61
C ARG A 216 -1.18 10.03 12.46
N LEU A 217 -2.43 9.68 12.76
CA LEU A 217 -3.43 9.30 11.75
C LEU A 217 -3.80 10.48 10.84
N GLN A 218 -3.87 11.70 11.37
CA GLN A 218 -4.10 12.91 10.56
C GLN A 218 -2.88 13.28 9.72
N TYR A 219 -1.66 13.08 10.24
CA TYR A 219 -0.42 13.31 9.52
C TYR A 219 -0.32 12.46 8.26
N ILE A 220 -0.73 11.20 8.31
CA ILE A 220 -0.83 10.31 7.15
C ILE A 220 -2.21 10.31 6.50
N ASP A 221 -3.00 11.38 6.64
CA ASP A 221 -4.34 11.53 6.04
C ASP A 221 -5.20 10.24 6.02
N PHE A 222 -5.43 9.65 7.20
CA PHE A 222 -6.26 8.45 7.37
C PHE A 222 -7.75 8.76 7.14
N ASN A 223 -8.11 9.08 5.91
CA ASN A 223 -9.41 9.55 5.45
C ASN A 223 -10.49 8.45 5.35
N SER A 224 -10.39 7.45 6.24
CA SER A 224 -11.42 6.43 6.45
C SER A 224 -12.70 7.07 6.99
N SER A 225 -13.83 6.73 6.38
CA SER A 225 -15.16 7.19 6.81
C SER A 225 -15.46 6.80 8.26
N ASP A 226 -15.00 5.62 8.69
CA ASP A 226 -15.20 5.16 10.06
C ASP A 226 -14.40 5.97 11.06
N TYR A 227 -13.15 6.30 10.71
CA TYR A 227 -12.31 7.17 11.54
C TYR A 227 -12.87 8.58 11.66
N ILE A 228 -13.29 9.18 10.54
CA ILE A 228 -13.89 10.52 10.54
C ILE A 228 -15.16 10.55 11.38
N ARG A 229 -16.03 9.54 11.24
CA ARG A 229 -17.25 9.40 12.03
C ARG A 229 -16.96 9.19 13.52
N TYR A 230 -15.95 8.37 13.84
CA TYR A 230 -15.50 8.18 15.21
C TYR A 230 -15.00 9.50 15.82
N LEU A 231 -14.10 10.20 15.14
CA LEU A 231 -13.47 11.41 15.63
C LEU A 231 -14.48 12.56 15.81
N THR A 232 -15.38 12.75 14.85
CA THR A 232 -16.45 13.75 14.95
C THR A 232 -17.45 13.43 16.07
N ALA A 233 -17.75 12.15 16.32
CA ALA A 233 -18.57 11.75 17.47
C ALA A 233 -17.88 12.09 18.80
N ARG A 234 -16.58 11.81 18.94
CA ARG A 234 -15.79 12.20 20.12
C ARG A 234 -15.75 13.70 20.33
N PHE A 235 -15.57 14.48 19.27
CA PHE A 235 -15.63 15.94 19.36
C PHE A 235 -17.01 16.44 19.78
N ARG A 236 -18.08 15.81 19.31
CA ARG A 236 -19.45 16.16 19.72
C ARG A 236 -19.69 15.82 21.20
N GLU A 237 -19.24 14.69 21.68
CA GLU A 237 -19.31 14.31 23.11
C GLU A 237 -18.56 15.33 23.99
N GLU A 238 -17.32 15.68 23.62
CA GLU A 238 -16.54 16.72 24.33
C GLU A 238 -17.24 18.09 24.28
N CYS A 239 -17.80 18.47 23.13
CA CYS A 239 -18.48 19.74 22.93
C CYS A 239 -19.80 19.85 23.73
N THR A 240 -20.59 18.76 23.77
CA THR A 240 -21.87 18.70 24.49
C THR A 240 -21.69 18.68 26.00
N ALA A 241 -20.58 18.13 26.51
CA ALA A 241 -20.21 18.20 27.92
C ALA A 241 -19.95 19.65 28.40
N ILE A 242 -19.58 20.56 27.49
CA ILE A 242 -19.39 21.98 27.80
C ILE A 242 -20.75 22.69 27.80
N LYS A 243 -21.31 22.92 28.99
CA LYS A 243 -22.62 23.57 29.15
C LYS A 243 -22.62 25.05 28.74
N ASP A 244 -21.54 25.77 29.07
CA ASP A 244 -21.41 27.20 28.79
C ASP A 244 -21.14 27.44 27.29
N HIS A 245 -22.01 28.21 26.62
CA HIS A 245 -21.94 28.44 25.18
C HIS A 245 -20.67 29.20 24.76
N ARG A 246 -20.16 30.12 25.59
CA ARG A 246 -18.92 30.85 25.32
C ARG A 246 -17.70 29.94 25.36
N LYS A 247 -17.57 29.10 26.40
CA LYS A 247 -16.50 28.10 26.52
C LYS A 247 -16.57 27.10 25.37
N ARG A 248 -17.78 26.68 24.96
CA ARG A 248 -17.97 25.79 23.82
C ARG A 248 -17.46 26.41 22.52
N TYR A 249 -17.82 27.67 22.26
CA TYR A 249 -17.36 28.40 21.08
C TYR A 249 -15.83 28.55 21.05
N ILE A 250 -15.20 28.91 22.18
CA ILE A 250 -13.73 29.01 22.29
C ILE A 250 -13.08 27.65 22.02
N TRP A 251 -13.60 26.57 22.63
CA TRP A 251 -13.09 25.22 22.42
C TRP A 251 -13.13 24.80 20.94
N LEU A 252 -14.21 25.11 20.23
CA LEU A 252 -14.33 24.83 18.79
C LEU A 252 -13.31 25.62 17.94
N LEU A 253 -13.10 26.90 18.26
CA LEU A 253 -12.09 27.73 17.58
C LEU A 253 -10.67 27.19 17.80
N GLU A 254 -10.34 26.83 19.04
CA GLU A 254 -9.04 26.25 19.37
C GLU A 254 -8.83 24.91 18.65
N ARG A 255 -9.86 24.06 18.61
CA ARG A 255 -9.81 22.77 17.91
C ARG A 255 -9.56 22.96 16.42
N ARG A 256 -10.29 23.88 15.79
CA ARG A 256 -10.11 24.22 14.37
C ARG A 256 -8.72 24.78 14.09
N LYS A 257 -8.20 25.64 14.96
CA LYS A 257 -6.83 26.17 14.87
C LYS A 257 -5.78 25.05 14.96
N ARG A 258 -5.96 24.07 15.85
CA ARG A 258 -5.03 22.92 15.96
C ARG A 258 -5.02 22.09 14.68
N ILE A 259 -6.18 21.76 14.13
CA ILE A 259 -6.30 21.00 12.87
C ILE A 259 -5.71 21.78 11.69
N ALA A 260 -5.94 23.09 11.62
CA ALA A 260 -5.37 23.94 10.58
C ALA A 260 -3.83 23.94 10.57
N HIS A 261 -3.19 23.85 11.74
CA HIS A 261 -1.72 23.83 11.88
C HIS A 261 -1.10 22.43 11.84
N GLN A 262 -1.90 21.36 11.78
CA GLN A 262 -1.34 20.03 11.60
C GLN A 262 -0.68 19.91 10.22
N LEU A 263 0.55 19.41 10.26
CA LEU A 263 1.28 18.98 9.09
C LEU A 263 0.62 17.72 8.53
N ILE A 264 0.51 17.67 7.20
CA ILE A 264 0.09 16.48 6.47
C ILE A 264 1.30 16.05 5.65
N GLN A 265 1.56 14.76 5.62
CA GLN A 265 2.57 14.19 4.75
C GLN A 265 2.07 14.20 3.31
N ASP A 266 2.90 14.70 2.39
CA ASP A 266 2.56 14.75 0.97
C ASP A 266 2.25 13.34 0.42
N GLU A 267 1.21 13.29 -0.44
CA GLU A 267 0.77 12.11 -1.19
C GLU A 267 0.39 10.89 -0.34
N ALA A 268 0.15 11.07 0.97
CA ALA A 268 -0.12 10.00 1.91
C ALA A 268 -1.61 9.89 2.26
N SER A 269 -2.51 9.69 1.29
CA SER A 269 -3.96 9.55 1.57
C SER A 269 -4.42 8.09 1.56
N PHE A 270 -5.21 7.67 2.56
CA PHE A 270 -5.70 6.28 2.62
C PHE A 270 -6.55 5.94 1.39
N GLN A 271 -7.40 6.88 0.97
CA GLN A 271 -8.19 6.80 -0.23
C GLN A 271 -7.92 8.03 -1.09
N ALA A 272 -7.15 7.87 -2.17
CA ALA A 272 -6.68 8.97 -3.02
C ALA A 272 -7.81 9.81 -3.63
N GLY A 273 -8.97 9.22 -3.91
CA GLY A 273 -10.13 9.93 -4.45
C GLY A 273 -11.01 10.65 -3.42
N ARG A 274 -10.71 10.53 -2.12
CA ARG A 274 -11.51 11.16 -1.05
C ARG A 274 -10.89 12.46 -0.58
N ARG A 275 -11.75 13.33 -0.06
CA ARG A 275 -11.32 14.57 0.58
C ARG A 275 -10.42 14.26 1.79
N PRO A 276 -9.33 15.02 2.00
CA PRO A 276 -8.47 14.85 3.15
C PRO A 276 -9.21 15.03 4.48
N VAL A 277 -8.79 14.31 5.52
CA VAL A 277 -9.31 14.40 6.89
C VAL A 277 -9.37 15.84 7.35
N LYS A 278 -8.29 16.61 7.14
CA LYS A 278 -8.21 18.02 7.52
C LYS A 278 -9.31 18.88 6.88
N ALA A 279 -9.61 18.64 5.60
CA ALA A 279 -10.65 19.38 4.89
C ALA A 279 -12.05 19.00 5.40
N LEU A 280 -12.28 17.73 5.70
CA LEU A 280 -13.56 17.24 6.24
C LEU A 280 -13.80 17.75 7.67
N LEU A 281 -12.76 17.74 8.52
CA LEU A 281 -12.84 18.27 9.88
C LEU A 281 -13.00 19.80 9.90
N ASP A 282 -12.30 20.54 9.04
CA ASP A 282 -12.46 22.01 8.95
C ASP A 282 -13.89 22.40 8.56
N GLU A 283 -14.49 21.68 7.60
CA GLU A 283 -15.88 21.91 7.21
C GLU A 283 -16.85 21.61 8.35
N TRP A 284 -16.71 20.47 9.00
CA TRP A 284 -17.55 20.12 10.15
C TRP A 284 -17.43 21.19 11.26
N LEU A 285 -16.21 21.61 11.59
CA LEU A 285 -15.95 22.64 12.61
C LEU A 285 -16.55 23.99 12.23
N LYS A 286 -16.52 24.39 10.95
CA LYS A 286 -17.15 25.65 10.50
C LYS A 286 -18.65 25.68 10.84
N TRP A 287 -19.36 24.58 10.61
CA TRP A 287 -20.78 24.48 10.93
C TRP A 287 -21.04 24.50 12.43
N GLU A 288 -20.26 23.76 13.22
CA GLU A 288 -20.40 23.73 14.68
C GLU A 288 -20.08 25.10 15.30
N ILE A 289 -19.05 25.80 14.81
CA ILE A 289 -18.69 27.17 15.23
C ILE A 289 -19.83 28.14 14.90
N TYR A 290 -20.39 28.06 13.70
CA TYR A 290 -21.52 28.89 13.29
C TYR A 290 -22.74 28.68 14.18
N TYR A 291 -23.08 27.42 14.47
CA TYR A 291 -24.18 27.07 15.35
C TYR A 291 -23.93 27.58 16.79
N ALA A 292 -22.76 27.32 17.35
CA ALA A 292 -22.40 27.79 18.69
C ALA A 292 -22.45 29.33 18.80
N LYS A 293 -22.01 30.05 17.76
CA LYS A 293 -22.11 31.51 17.71
C LYS A 293 -23.56 31.99 17.75
N ARG A 294 -24.43 31.39 16.93
CA ARG A 294 -25.86 31.74 16.93
C ARG A 294 -26.53 31.50 18.27
N MET A 295 -26.20 30.41 18.95
CA MET A 295 -26.75 30.12 20.27
C MET A 295 -26.30 31.15 21.32
N MET A 296 -25.03 31.57 21.29
CA MET A 296 -24.55 32.66 22.16
C MET A 296 -25.26 33.99 21.89
N ASP A 297 -25.42 34.36 20.62
CA ASP A 297 -26.07 35.62 20.23
C ASP A 297 -27.53 35.63 20.72
N LEU A 298 -28.25 34.51 20.60
CA LEU A 298 -29.62 34.35 21.10
C LEU A 298 -29.71 34.48 22.63
N GLU A 299 -28.78 33.88 23.38
CA GLU A 299 -28.71 34.04 24.85
C GLU A 299 -28.46 35.49 25.27
N MET A 300 -27.71 36.26 24.48
CA MET A 300 -27.46 37.67 24.77
C MET A 300 -28.64 38.58 24.40
N THR A 301 -29.42 38.22 23.39
CA THR A 301 -30.65 38.98 23.02
C THR A 301 -31.85 38.66 23.89
N GLY A 302 -31.83 37.56 24.64
CA GLY A 302 -32.90 37.14 25.57
C GLY A 302 -32.72 37.61 27.02
N LYS A 303 -31.68 38.40 27.31
CA LYS A 303 -31.43 39.06 28.60
C LYS A 303 -31.64 40.56 28.45
#